data_AF-A0A4R4L3U8-F1
#
_entry.id   AF-A0A4R4L3U8-F1
#
_cell.length_a   1.000
_cell.length_b   1.000
_cell.length_c   1.000
_cell.angle_alpha   90.00
_cell.angle_beta   90.00
_cell.angle_gamma   90.00
#
_symmetry.space_group_name_H-M   'P 1'
#
loop_
_entity.id
_entity.type
_entity.pdbx_description
1 polymer ?
#
loop_
_entity_poly.entity_id
_entity_poly.type
_entity_poly.pdbx_seq_one_letter_code
_entity_poly.pdbx_strand_id
1 'polypeptide(L)'
;MHRGIPATIGRERTGWISVQLLIDRFARRDVAVKLDATRYGATQTVLLSVAQLDRLIDELAYARQVMRAPAGQHGRTGEVR
;
A
#
# COMPACT_ATOMS: atom_id res chain seq x y z
N MET A 1 4.29 19.36 -17.52
CA MET A 1 2.91 18.90 -17.26
C MET A 1 2.96 17.40 -16.91
N HIS A 2 2.72 17.04 -15.64
CA HIS A 2 2.63 15.64 -15.20
C HIS A 2 1.19 15.14 -15.41
N ARG A 3 1.02 14.02 -16.12
CA ARG A 3 -0.29 13.37 -16.26
C ARG A 3 -0.34 12.21 -15.27
N GLY A 4 -0.89 12.46 -14.09
CA GLY A 4 -1.04 11.42 -13.06
C GLY A 4 -2.38 10.71 -13.18
N ILE A 5 -2.38 9.39 -12.92
CA ILE A 5 -3.61 8.60 -12.75
C ILE A 5 -3.79 8.43 -11.23
N PRO A 6 -4.68 9.19 -10.58
CA PRO A 6 -4.93 9.05 -9.15
C PRO A 6 -5.87 7.88 -8.88
N ALA A 7 -5.60 7.14 -7.81
CA ALA A 7 -6.49 6.13 -7.25
C ALA A 7 -6.57 6.30 -5.73
N THR A 8 -7.78 6.45 -5.20
CA THR A 8 -8.01 6.42 -3.75
C THR A 8 -8.21 4.98 -3.32
N ILE A 9 -7.31 4.45 -2.48
CA ILE A 9 -7.30 3.03 -2.07
C ILE A 9 -8.31 2.78 -0.95
N GLY A 10 -8.56 3.76 -0.09
CA GLY A 10 -9.51 3.63 0.99
C GLY A 10 -9.72 4.91 1.78
N ARG A 11 -10.79 4.91 2.58
CA ARG A 11 -11.14 6.00 3.49
C ARG A 11 -11.29 5.41 4.89
N GLU A 12 -10.51 5.92 5.83
CA GLU A 12 -10.62 5.60 7.25
C GLU A 12 -11.40 6.72 7.96
N ARG A 13 -11.95 6.49 9.15
CA ARG A 13 -12.71 7.49 9.93
C ARG A 13 -12.01 8.85 10.07
N THR A 14 -10.68 8.86 10.02
CA THR A 14 -9.83 10.03 10.27
C THR A 14 -8.99 10.46 9.05
N GLY A 15 -9.20 9.87 7.87
CA GLY A 15 -8.43 10.22 6.67
C GLY A 15 -8.68 9.35 5.44
N TRP A 16 -7.85 9.52 4.42
CA TRP A 16 -7.86 8.70 3.20
C TRP A 16 -6.43 8.31 2.80
N ILE A 17 -6.32 7.16 2.14
CA ILE A 17 -5.07 6.71 1.54
C ILE A 17 -5.23 6.79 0.03
N SER A 18 -4.36 7.55 -0.63
CA SER A 18 -4.38 7.73 -2.09
C SER A 18 -3.02 7.42 -2.69
N VAL A 19 -3.02 6.75 -3.83
CA VAL A 19 -1.83 6.51 -4.65
C VAL A 19 -2.00 7.24 -5.97
N GLN A 20 -0.96 7.92 -6.41
CA GLN A 20 -0.92 8.61 -7.68
C GLN A 20 0.34 8.22 -8.44
N LEU A 21 0.17 7.64 -9.62
CA LEU A 21 1.28 7.42 -10.55
C LEU A 21 1.74 8.79 -11.08
N LEU A 22 3.04 9.10 -10.96
CA LEU A 22 3.64 10.32 -11.51
C LEU A 22 4.66 9.93 -12.59
N ILE A 23 4.24 10.06 -13.85
CA ILE A 23 5.16 9.91 -14.97
C ILE A 23 5.84 11.27 -15.17
N ASP A 24 7.06 11.43 -14.66
CA ASP A 24 7.88 12.59 -15.01
C ASP A 24 8.45 12.40 -16.42
N ARG A 25 8.08 13.32 -17.32
CA ARG A 25 8.59 13.37 -18.70
C ARG A 25 9.72 14.37 -18.87
N PHE A 26 10.00 15.21 -17.87
CA PHE A 26 10.79 16.42 -17.99
C PHE A 26 12.13 16.40 -17.25
N ALA A 27 12.35 15.47 -16.31
CA ALA A 27 13.67 15.23 -15.74
C ALA A 27 13.98 13.73 -15.75
N ARG A 28 14.79 13.31 -16.73
CA ARG A 28 15.45 11.99 -16.78
C ARG A 28 14.53 10.76 -16.62
N ARG A 29 13.66 10.43 -17.59
CA ARG A 29 13.13 9.07 -17.89
C ARG A 29 12.64 8.14 -16.75
N ASP A 30 12.58 8.57 -15.50
CA ASP A 30 12.36 7.71 -14.35
C ASP A 30 10.92 7.85 -13.90
N VAL A 31 10.16 6.77 -14.07
CA VAL A 31 8.78 6.67 -13.58
C VAL A 31 8.81 6.61 -12.05
N ALA A 32 8.05 7.50 -11.41
CA ALA A 32 7.90 7.50 -9.95
C ALA A 32 6.44 7.28 -9.56
N VAL A 33 6.20 6.63 -8.43
CA VAL A 33 4.87 6.55 -7.83
C VAL A 33 4.83 7.41 -6.58
N LYS A 34 3.85 8.30 -6.49
CA LYS A 34 3.57 9.06 -5.28
C LYS A 34 2.53 8.32 -4.45
N LEU A 35 2.86 8.07 -3.18
CA LEU A 35 1.94 7.56 -2.18
C LEU A 35 1.65 8.68 -1.18
N ASP A 36 0.37 9.05 -1.06
CA ASP A 36 -0.11 10.03 -0.10
C ASP A 36 -0.96 9.32 0.97
N ALA A 37 -0.47 9.29 2.20
CA ALA A 37 -1.18 8.73 3.35
C ALA A 37 -1.68 9.88 4.24
N THR A 38 -3.00 10.05 4.35
CA THR A 38 -3.59 11.09 5.20
C THR A 38 -4.20 10.47 6.46
N ARG A 39 -3.76 10.92 7.63
CA ARG A 39 -4.27 10.49 8.94
C ARG A 39 -4.38 11.68 9.89
N TYR A 40 -5.50 11.82 10.59
CA TYR A 40 -5.77 12.92 11.53
C TYR A 40 -5.52 14.32 10.92
N GLY A 41 -5.88 14.51 9.65
CA GLY A 41 -5.70 15.79 8.95
C GLY A 41 -4.27 16.11 8.50
N ALA A 42 -3.29 15.23 8.76
CA ALA A 42 -1.93 15.35 8.24
C ALA A 42 -1.73 14.39 7.06
N THR A 43 -1.15 14.88 5.96
CA THR A 43 -0.78 14.06 4.80
C THR A 43 0.73 13.86 4.79
N GLN A 44 1.16 12.59 4.74
CA GLN A 44 2.52 12.20 4.46
C GLN A 44 2.64 11.74 3.01
N THR A 45 3.55 12.37 2.27
CA THR A 45 3.83 12.05 0.86
C THR A 45 5.17 11.32 0.76
N VAL A 46 5.18 10.19 0.05
CA VAL A 46 6.39 9.42 -0.26
C VAL A 46 6.49 9.24 -1.77
N LEU A 47 7.66 9.49 -2.35
CA LEU A 47 7.98 9.17 -3.73
C LEU A 47 8.72 7.82 -3.76
N LEU A 48 8.17 6.87 -4.51
CA LEU A 48 8.70 5.53 -4.69
C LEU A 48 9.36 5.43 -6.05
N SER A 49 10.57 4.86 -6.07
CA SER A 49 11.18 4.32 -7.29
C SER A 49 10.47 3.03 -7.73
N VAL A 50 10.77 2.54 -8.94
CA VAL A 50 10.23 1.28 -9.46
C VAL A 50 10.53 0.10 -8.52
N ALA A 51 11.78 -0.06 -8.08
CA ALA A 51 12.16 -1.16 -7.18
C ALA A 51 11.46 -1.08 -5.81
N GLN A 52 11.24 0.12 -5.28
CA GLN A 52 10.50 0.30 -4.02
C GLN A 52 9.01 0.01 -4.19
N LEU A 53 8.44 0.35 -5.33
CA LEU A 53 7.06 0.02 -5.67
C LEU A 53 6.86 -1.49 -5.80
N ASP A 54 7.74 -2.20 -6.50
CA ASP A 54 7.66 -3.65 -6.66
C ASP A 54 7.68 -4.34 -5.29
N ARG A 55 8.62 -3.95 -4.42
CA ARG A 55 8.69 -4.47 -3.06
C ARG A 55 7.44 -4.18 -2.24
N LEU A 56 6.85 -2.99 -2.39
CA LEU A 56 5.60 -2.63 -1.71
C LEU A 56 4.44 -3.52 -2.18
N ILE A 57 4.34 -3.80 -3.49
CA ILE A 57 3.29 -4.67 -4.05
C ILE A 57 3.41 -6.09 -3.47
N ASP A 58 4.62 -6.65 -3.41
CA ASP A 58 4.87 -7.98 -2.85
C ASP A 58 4.43 -8.08 -1.39
N GLU A 59 4.82 -7.10 -0.57
CA GLU A 59 4.45 -7.06 0.85
C GLU A 59 2.94 -6.89 1.06
N LEU A 60 2.28 -6.06 0.26
CA LEU A 60 0.81 -5.91 0.32
C LEU A 60 0.09 -7.18 -0.14
N ALA A 61 0.60 -7.87 -1.15
CA ALA A 61 0.06 -9.15 -1.61
C ALA A 61 0.21 -10.22 -0.52
N TYR A 62 1.37 -10.30 0.11
CA TYR A 62 1.63 -11.19 1.24
C TYR A 62 0.71 -10.88 2.42
N ALA A 63 0.63 -9.61 2.84
CA ALA A 63 -0.27 -9.18 3.92
C ALA A 63 -1.73 -9.55 3.62
N ARG A 64 -2.19 -9.39 2.37
CA ARG A 64 -3.53 -9.81 1.94
C ARG A 64 -3.73 -11.31 2.06
N GLN A 65 -2.73 -12.13 1.74
CA GLN A 65 -2.80 -13.58 1.95
C GLN A 65 -2.91 -13.91 3.43
N VAL A 66 -2.07 -13.30 4.29
CA VAL A 66 -2.10 -13.50 5.74
C VAL A 66 -3.46 -13.11 6.32
N MET A 67 -4.02 -11.96 5.92
CA MET A 67 -5.34 -11.50 6.38
C MET A 67 -6.49 -12.41 5.93
N ARG A 68 -6.33 -13.13 4.82
CA ARG A 68 -7.34 -14.05 4.28
C ARG A 68 -7.16 -15.48 4.77
N ALA A 69 -5.99 -15.82 5.31
CA ALA A 69 -5.79 -17.11 5.93
C ALA A 69 -6.77 -17.24 7.10
N PRO A 70 -7.57 -18.32 7.16
CA PRO A 70 -8.47 -18.52 8.28
C PRO A 70 -7.66 -18.55 9.58
N ALA A 71 -8.20 -17.95 10.65
CA ALA A 71 -7.62 -17.96 11.99
C ALA A 71 -7.68 -19.36 12.66
N GLY A 72 -7.32 -20.41 11.93
CA GLY A 72 -7.54 -21.80 12.30
C GLY A 72 -6.26 -22.61 12.32
N GLN A 73 -5.54 -22.57 13.46
CA GLN A 73 -4.86 -23.74 14.05
C GLN A 73 -4.27 -23.47 15.45
N HIS A 74 -4.93 -22.69 16.30
CA HIS A 74 -4.54 -22.57 17.73
C HIS A 74 -5.76 -22.66 18.66
N GLY A 75 -6.48 -23.78 18.59
CA GLY A 75 -7.51 -24.06 19.58
C GLY A 75 -8.10 -25.46 19.45
N ARG A 76 -7.96 -26.24 20.53
CA ARG A 76 -8.54 -27.57 20.83
C ARG A 76 -7.71 -28.75 20.29
N THR A 77 -7.15 -29.66 21.09
CA THR A 77 -7.49 -30.11 22.46
C THR A 77 -6.29 -30.86 23.04
N GLY A 78 -5.90 -30.51 24.28
CA GLY A 78 -4.99 -31.32 25.09
C GLY A 78 -5.68 -32.59 25.60
N GLU A 79 -4.85 -33.55 25.99
CA GLU A 79 -5.14 -34.65 26.93
C GLU A 79 -6.39 -35.50 26.66
N VAL A 80 -6.21 -36.74 26.17
CA VAL A 80 -6.50 -37.97 26.96
C VAL A 80 -5.74 -39.15 26.33
N ARG A 81 -4.69 -39.64 26.99
CA ARG A 81 -4.49 -41.05 27.42
C ARG A 81 -3.09 -41.27 27.97
#